data_AF-A0A847ZFU6-F1
#
_entry.id   AF-A0A847ZFU6-F1
#
_cell.length_a   1.000
_cell.length_b   1.000
_cell.length_c   1.000
_cell.angle_alpha   90.00
_cell.angle_beta   90.00
_cell.angle_gamma   90.00
#
_symmetry.space_group_name_H-M   'P 1'
#
loop_
_entity.id
_entity.type
_entity.pdbx_description
1 polymer ?
#
loop_
_entity_poly.entity_id
_entity_poly.type
_entity_poly.pdbx_seq_one_letter_code
_entity_poly.pdbx_strand_id
1 'polypeptide(L)' 'MEDRWLSVDEIADHLGIKRDTVYKWISERQMPGHKIGRLWKFNQRE' A
#
# COMPACT_ATOMS: atom_id res chain seq x y z
N MET A 1 9.53 0.58 16.94
CA MET A 1 8.23 1.27 17.08
C MET A 1 7.97 1.99 15.78
N GLU A 2 7.16 1.53 14.83
CA GLU A 2 6.19 0.44 14.73
C GLU A 2 6.29 -0.09 13.29
N ASP A 3 6.56 -1.38 13.08
CA ASP A 3 6.42 -2.03 11.76
C ASP A 3 4.93 -2.26 11.49
N ARG A 4 4.21 -1.15 11.28
CA ARG A 4 2.77 -1.16 11.12
C ARG A 4 2.46 -1.30 9.64
N TRP A 5 2.15 -2.53 9.26
CA TRP A 5 1.75 -2.84 7.89
C TRP A 5 0.38 -2.26 7.59
N LEU A 6 0.33 -1.27 6.72
CA LEU A 6 -0.88 -0.62 6.25
C LEU A 6 -1.56 -1.47 5.17
N SER A 7 -2.89 -1.53 5.22
CA SER A 7 -3.70 -2.12 4.15
C SER A 7 -3.85 -1.14 2.98
N VAL A 8 -4.31 -1.63 1.83
CA VAL A 8 -4.62 -0.78 0.64
C VAL A 8 -5.56 0.39 0.99
N ASP A 9 -6.52 0.15 1.89
CA ASP A 9 -7.47 1.17 2.31
C ASP A 9 -6.81 2.26 3.16
N GLU A 10 -5.98 1.86 4.12
CA GLU A 10 -5.29 2.79 5.01
C GLU A 10 -4.27 3.64 4.26
N ILE A 11 -3.53 3.07 3.30
CA ILE A 11 -2.61 3.87 2.47
C ILE A 11 -3.34 4.77 1.48
N ALA A 12 -4.51 4.33 0.98
CA ALA A 12 -5.35 5.16 0.11
C ALA A 12 -5.85 6.39 0.87
N ASP A 13 -6.34 6.21 2.10
CA ASP A 13 -6.77 7.29 2.98
C ASP A 13 -5.59 8.20 3.37
N HIS A 14 -4.46 7.62 3.76
CA HIS A 14 -3.25 8.36 4.15
C HIS A 14 -2.71 9.25 3.03
N LEU A 15 -2.75 8.79 1.78
CA LEU A 15 -2.29 9.53 0.60
C LEU A 15 -3.40 10.40 -0.02
N GLY A 16 -4.64 10.30 0.45
CA GLY A 16 -5.80 10.99 -0.12
C GLY A 16 -6.15 10.54 -1.55
N ILE A 17 -5.79 9.30 -1.92
CA ILE A 17 -6.02 8.74 -3.25
C ILE A 17 -7.04 7.60 -3.21
N LYS A 18 -7.58 7.22 -4.37
CA LYS A 18 -8.48 6.07 -4.47
C LYS A 18 -7.68 4.76 -4.40
N ARG A 19 -8.29 3.70 -3.85
CA ARG A 19 -7.73 2.33 -3.86
C ARG A 19 -7.32 1.86 -5.26
N ASP A 20 -8.08 2.25 -6.28
CA ASP A 20 -7.76 1.94 -7.69
C ASP A 20 -6.41 2.52 -8.12
N THR A 21 -6.12 3.76 -7.67
CA THR A 21 -4.83 4.41 -7.89
C THR A 21 -3.70 3.67 -7.18
N VAL A 22 -3.94 3.17 -5.96
CA VAL A 22 -2.97 2.34 -5.23
C VAL A 22 -2.66 1.07 -6.02
N TYR A 23 -3.67 0.35 -6.52
CA TYR A 23 -3.44 -0.84 -7.37
C TYR A 23 -2.68 -0.52 -8.66
N LYS A 24 -2.99 0.61 -9.31
CA LYS A 24 -2.20 1.09 -10.46
C LYS A 24 -0.75 1.37 -10.08
N TRP A 25 -0.49 1.99 -8.95
CA TRP A 25 0.87 2.30 -8.51
C TRP A 25 1.68 1.06 -8.12
N ILE A 26 1.02 0.06 -7.53
CA ILE A 26 1.64 -1.25 -7.31
C ILE A 26 2.07 -1.86 -8.66
N SER A 27 1.21 -1.81 -9.67
CA SER A 27 1.46 -2.43 -10.97
C SER A 27 2.42 -1.65 -11.87
N GLU A 28 2.36 -0.31 -11.85
CA GLU A 28 3.06 0.56 -12.81
C GLU A 28 4.24 1.31 -12.18
N ARG A 29 4.18 1.61 -10.88
CA ARG A 29 5.19 2.43 -10.18
C ARG A 29 6.05 1.65 -9.20
N GLN A 30 5.90 0.33 -9.11
CA GLN A 30 6.61 -0.51 -8.12
C GLN A 30 6.55 0.09 -6.72
N MET A 31 5.35 0.47 -6.29
CA MET A 31 5.14 1.01 -4.94
C MET A 31 5.68 0.02 -3.90
N PRO A 32 6.48 0.47 -2.90
CA PRO A 32 7.07 -0.42 -1.90
C PRO A 32 5.95 -1.04 -1.05
N GLY A 33 5.61 -2.28 -1.39
CA GLY A 33 4.56 -3.06 -0.75
C GLY A 33 4.85 -4.54 -0.94
N HIS A 34 4.55 -5.34 0.07
CA HIS A 34 4.63 -6.79 -0.01
C HIS A 34 3.25 -7.39 -0.27
N LYS A 35 3.21 -8.31 -1.23
CA LYS A 35 2.04 -9.14 -1.48
C LYS A 35 2.11 -10.38 -0.58
N ILE A 36 1.24 -10.46 0.41
CA ILE A 36 1.08 -11.63 1.28
C ILE A 36 -0.23 -12.32 0.91
N GLY A 37 -0.12 -13.39 0.13
CA GLY A 37 -1.28 -14.11 -0.41
C GLY A 37 -2.10 -13.25 -1.38
N ARG A 38 -3.35 -12.96 -0.99
CA ARG A 38 -4.28 -12.10 -1.75
C ARG A 38 -4.26 -10.63 -1.31
N LEU A 39 -3.58 -10.32 -0.21
CA LEU A 39 -3.59 -8.98 0.38
C LEU A 39 -2.27 -8.27 0.11
N TRP A 40 -2.37 -6.97 -0.17
CA TRP A 40 -1.22 -6.07 -0.22
C TRP A 40 -1.03 -5.41 1.13
N LYS A 41 0.22 -5.45 1.60
CA LYS A 41 0.66 -4.89 2.87
C LYS A 41 1.76 -3.87 2.55
N PHE A 42 1.57 -2.64 2.98
CA PHE A 42 2.52 -1.54 2.74
C PHE A 42 3.24 -1.22 4.03
N ASN A 43 4.56 -1.07 3.96
CA ASN A 43 5.31 -0.55 5.08
C ASN A 43 5.33 0.97 4.96
N GLN A 44 4.90 1.69 6.00
CA GLN A 44 4.95 3.15 6.02
C GLN A 44 6.38 3.68 6.24
N ARG A 45 7.37 2.78 6.37
CA ARG A 45 8.78 3.10 6.53
C ARG A 45 9.60 2.47 5.41
N GLU A 46 9.65 3.16 4.27
CA GLU A 46 10.87 3.51 3.54
C GLU A 46 10.62 4.79 2.72
#